data_AF-L0M3L7-F1
#
_entry.id   AF-L0M3L7-F1
#
_cell.length_a   1.000
_cell.length_b   1.000
_cell.length_c   1.000
_cell.angle_alpha   90.00
_cell.angle_beta   90.00
_cell.angle_gamma   90.00
#
_symmetry.space_group_name_H-M   'P 1'
#
loop_
_entity.id
_entity.type
_entity.pdbx_description
1 polymer ?
#
loop_
_entity_poly.entity_id
_entity_poly.type
_entity_poly.pdbx_seq_one_letter_code
_entity_poly.pdbx_strand_id
1 'polypeptide(L)' 'MTKNVFAGKRTVESVAYDMALALASRDPMVVTPNGLLQRIEALLPECRNLATSKLKQEERYWVDKDDNGWD' A
#
# COMPACT_ATOMS: atom_id res chain seq x y z
N MET A 1 16.09 5.79 8.49
CA MET A 1 14.71 6.30 8.51
C MET A 1 13.77 5.19 8.05
N THR A 2 12.85 4.76 8.90
CA THR A 2 11.72 3.92 8.46
C THR A 2 10.85 4.77 7.56
N LYS A 3 10.72 4.40 6.28
CA LYS A 3 9.85 5.11 5.34
C LYS A 3 8.40 4.75 5.70
N ASN A 4 7.66 5.67 6.31
CA ASN A 4 6.24 5.49 6.60
C ASN A 4 5.45 5.66 5.31
N VAL A 5 4.91 4.57 4.81
CA VAL A 5 4.16 4.54 3.54
C VAL A 5 2.83 5.26 3.70
N PHE A 6 2.31 5.34 4.93
CA PHE A 6 1.04 5.99 5.28
C PHE A 6 1.18 7.44 5.78
N ALA A 7 2.35 8.06 5.61
CA ALA A 7 2.52 9.48 5.95
C ALA A 7 1.60 10.38 5.10
N GLY A 8 1.10 11.47 5.69
CA GLY A 8 0.36 12.50 4.95
C GLY A 8 -1.04 12.09 4.50
N LYS A 9 -1.92 11.73 5.44
CA LYS A 9 -3.35 11.37 5.21
C LYS A 9 -3.59 10.25 4.19
N ARG A 10 -2.57 9.44 3.91
CA ARG A 10 -2.69 8.28 3.02
C ARG A 10 -3.50 7.18 3.69
N THR A 11 -4.39 6.58 2.91
CA THR A 11 -5.25 5.46 3.34
C THR A 11 -4.77 4.15 2.73
N VAL A 12 -5.22 3.03 3.29
CA VAL A 12 -5.00 1.68 2.73
C VAL A 12 -5.37 1.64 1.26
N GLU A 13 -6.51 2.22 0.89
CA GLU A 13 -6.98 2.25 -0.50
C GLU A 13 -6.06 3.08 -1.40
N SER A 14 -5.58 4.25 -0.96
CA SER A 14 -4.65 5.06 -1.76
C SER A 14 -3.31 4.35 -2.00
N VAL A 15 -2.80 3.62 -1.00
CA VAL A 15 -1.55 2.87 -1.10
C VAL A 15 -1.72 1.62 -1.95
N ALA A 16 -2.83 0.91 -1.78
CA ALA A 16 -3.16 -0.26 -2.58
C ALA A 16 -3.35 0.08 -4.06
N TYR A 17 -4.06 1.19 -4.36
CA TYR A 17 -4.26 1.64 -5.72
C TYR A 17 -2.94 2.03 -6.41
N ASP A 18 -2.06 2.77 -5.73
CA ASP A 18 -0.75 3.12 -6.30
C ASP A 18 0.10 1.89 -6.60
N MET A 19 0.09 0.88 -5.71
CA MET A 19 0.78 -0.39 -5.96
C MET A 19 0.18 -1.12 -7.16
N ALA A 20 -1.14 -1.24 -7.22
CA ALA A 20 -1.84 -1.90 -8.32
C ALA A 20 -1.58 -1.19 -9.66
N LEU A 21 -1.62 0.15 -9.67
CA LEU A 21 -1.31 0.96 -10.84
C LEU A 21 0.15 0.79 -11.29
N ALA A 22 1.10 0.86 -10.37
CA ALA A 22 2.52 0.70 -10.68
C ALA A 22 2.81 -0.69 -11.26
N LEU A 23 2.20 -1.75 -10.73
CA LEU A 23 2.34 -3.11 -11.23
C LEU A 23 1.64 -3.29 -12.59
N ALA A 24 0.40 -2.82 -12.73
CA ALA A 24 -0.35 -2.92 -13.98
C ALA A 24 0.32 -2.15 -15.13
N SER A 25 0.94 -1.00 -14.85
CA SER A 25 1.66 -0.20 -15.86
C SER A 25 2.91 -0.87 -16.44
N ARG A 26 3.42 -1.92 -15.76
CA ARG A 26 4.58 -2.70 -16.21
C ARG A 26 4.18 -3.91 -17.04
N ASP A 27 2.88 -4.20 -17.18
CA ASP A 27 2.38 -5.32 -17.95
C ASP A 27 2.42 -4.96 -19.45
N PRO A 28 3.34 -5.54 -20.25
CA PRO A 28 3.48 -5.17 -21.66
C PRO A 28 2.29 -5.58 -22.52
N MET A 29 1.40 -6.45 -22.00
CA MET A 29 0.17 -6.86 -22.68
C MET A 29 -0.96 -5.84 -22.50
N VAL A 30 -0.82 -4.90 -21.57
CA VAL A 30 -1.83 -3.89 -21.26
C VAL A 30 -1.58 -2.63 -22.07
N VAL A 31 -2.29 -2.50 -23.20
CA VAL A 31 -2.16 -1.34 -24.12
C VAL A 31 -3.44 -0.51 -24.26
N THR A 32 -4.49 -0.83 -23.50
CA THR A 32 -5.77 -0.12 -23.53
C THR A 32 -6.18 0.34 -22.13
N PRO A 33 -6.94 1.44 -22.00
CA PRO A 33 -7.46 1.89 -20.70
C PRO A 33 -8.30 0.81 -19.99
N ASN A 34 -9.13 0.08 -20.73
CA ASN A 34 -9.95 -0.98 -20.17
C ASN A 34 -9.09 -2.17 -19.67
N GLY A 35 -8.07 -2.55 -20.44
CA GLY A 35 -7.11 -3.58 -20.00
C GLY A 35 -6.33 -3.15 -18.76
N LEU A 36 -5.98 -1.86 -18.67
CA LEU A 36 -5.32 -1.31 -17.49
C LEU A 36 -6.22 -1.37 -16.26
N LEU A 37 -7.49 -0.98 -16.41
CA LEU A 37 -8.47 -1.05 -15.35
C LEU A 37 -8.69 -2.49 -14.88
N GLN A 38 -8.90 -3.44 -15.81
CA GLN A 38 -9.05 -4.87 -15.49
C GLN A 38 -7.84 -5.43 -14.74
N ARG A 39 -6.63 -5.01 -15.15
CA ARG A 39 -5.39 -5.44 -14.48
C ARG A 39 -5.25 -4.86 -13.08
N ILE A 40 -5.62 -3.59 -12.89
CA ILE A 40 -5.68 -2.95 -11.57
C ILE A 40 -6.69 -3.68 -10.68
N GLU A 41 -7.91 -3.94 -11.16
CA GLU A 41 -8.96 -4.66 -10.44
C GLU A 41 -8.51 -6.05 -9.99
N ALA A 42 -7.77 -6.77 -10.85
CA ALA A 42 -7.22 -8.08 -10.51
C ALA A 42 -6.15 -8.03 -9.41
N LEU A 43 -5.35 -6.95 -9.33
CA LEU A 43 -4.25 -6.78 -8.38
C LEU A 43 -4.68 -6.14 -7.06
N LEU A 44 -5.77 -5.36 -7.07
CA LEU A 44 -6.24 -4.59 -5.91
C LEU A 44 -6.45 -5.41 -4.63
N PRO A 45 -7.04 -6.63 -4.65
CA PRO A 45 -7.24 -7.43 -3.43
C PRO A 45 -5.92 -7.76 -2.71
N GLU A 46 -4.89 -8.16 -3.47
CA GLU A 46 -3.57 -8.48 -2.91
C GLU A 46 -2.88 -7.20 -2.39
N CYS A 47 -2.92 -6.13 -3.18
CA CYS A 47 -2.35 -4.83 -2.80
C CYS A 47 -3.00 -4.29 -1.52
N ARG A 48 -4.32 -4.44 -1.36
CA ARG A 48 -5.06 -4.04 -0.14
C ARG A 48 -4.63 -4.85 1.08
N ASN A 49 -4.45 -6.17 0.93
CA ASN A 49 -3.99 -7.03 2.02
C ASN A 49 -2.59 -6.66 2.49
N LEU A 50 -1.68 -6.37 1.55
CA LEU A 50 -0.32 -5.94 1.85
C LEU A 50 -0.30 -4.56 2.52
N ALA A 51 -1.06 -3.60 1.99
CA ALA A 51 -1.20 -2.25 2.56
C ALA A 51 -1.77 -2.30 3.99
N THR A 52 -2.79 -3.12 4.23
CA THR A 52 -3.37 -3.33 5.57
C THR A 52 -2.35 -3.90 6.55
N SER A 53 -1.61 -4.93 6.12
CA SER A 53 -0.55 -5.53 6.93
C SER A 53 0.53 -4.51 7.29
N LYS A 54 0.89 -3.65 6.33
CA LYS A 54 1.89 -2.61 6.53
C LYS A 54 1.41 -1.51 7.48
N LEU A 55 0.17 -1.06 7.37
CA LEU A 55 -0.40 -0.06 8.29
C LEU A 55 -0.38 -0.58 9.73
N LYS A 56 -0.83 -1.83 9.96
CA LYS A 56 -0.78 -2.46 11.29
C LYS A 56 0.65 -2.53 11.86
N GLN A 57 1.64 -2.78 11.02
CA GLN A 57 3.04 -2.73 11.44
C GLN A 57 3.42 -1.30 11.83
N GLU A 58 3.17 -0.31 10.97
CA GLU A 58 3.48 1.09 11.26
C GLU A 58 2.81 1.58 12.56
N GLU A 59 1.55 1.23 12.81
CA GLU A 59 0.83 1.53 14.05
C GLU A 59 1.42 0.84 15.28
N ARG A 60 1.77 -0.46 15.19
CA ARG A 60 2.40 -1.21 16.29
C ARG A 60 3.77 -0.63 16.67
N TYR A 61 4.55 -0.21 15.68
CA TYR A 61 5.84 0.44 15.91
C TYR A 61 5.75 1.72 16.75
N TRP A 62 4.59 2.40 16.77
CA TRP A 62 4.38 3.57 17.63
C TRP A 62 3.97 3.16 19.05
N VAL A 63 3.07 2.18 19.20
CA VAL A 63 2.68 1.64 20.52
C VAL A 63 3.90 1.14 21.30
N ASP A 64 4.77 0.34 20.67
CA ASP A 64 5.97 -0.19 21.32
C ASP A 64 7.00 0.90 21.68
N LYS A 65 6.92 2.09 21.07
CA LYS A 65 7.81 3.22 21.35
C LYS A 65 7.30 4.11 22.48
N ASP A 66 5.99 4.22 22.64
CA ASP A 66 5.37 4.98 23.72
C ASP A 66 5.39 4.19 25.04
N ASP A 67 5.40 2.84 24.97
CA ASP A 67 5.49 1.95 26.14
C ASP A 67 6.93 1.73 26.65
N ASN A 68 7.97 2.05 25.85
CA ASN A 68 9.38 2.03 26.27
C ASN A 68 9.86 3.44 26.61
N GLY A 69 9.09 4.14 27.44
CA GLY A 69 9.48 5.42 28.04
C GLY A 69 10.88 5.35 28.64
N TRP A 70 11.71 6.31 28.22
CA TRP A 70 12.99 6.75 28.77
C TRP A 70 13.30 6.23 30.19
N ASP A 71 14.25 5.30 30.29
CA ASP A 71 15.27 5.33 31.34
C ASP A 71 16.36 6.35 30.94
#